data_AF-A0A6H5L3C1-F1
#
_entry.id   AF-A0A6H5L3C1-F1
#
_cell.length_a   1.000
_cell.length_b   1.000
_cell.length_c   1.000
_cell.angle_alpha   90.00
_cell.angle_beta   90.00
_cell.angle_gamma   90.00
#
_symmetry.space_group_name_H-M   'P 1'
#
loop_
_entity.id
_entity.type
_entity.pdbx_description
1 polymer ?
#
loop_
_entity_poly.entity_id
_entity_poly.type
_entity_poly.pdbx_seq_one_letter_code
_entity_poly.pdbx_strand_id
1 'polypeptide(L)'
;MATFADHRERDATSKGGRGRGGRRGRHDDARVQLSKRLTYALRHGAEKLGLRLRPDGFVSLDELLSKPSFRGVSRERVEQIAADEKGRMTIATYPVSGGEAAGSATACADPGAATNQAVFIRANQGHSMKGVIDEEKLLTRVEDAADVPVCVHGTNRKSWSSIREEGLRCMNRTHIHFAAGLPGASGVISGMRKACKVLIYVDVAAAMLDGVVFFRSSNNVILSSGKNGTLEPRYFSRVDGATATVDEDASKTVTPDKHDATPRNPTPLPPGKGDGGPTKAAASRQLRPRSGWMFNDDATAEMTCNGGGGGLTAGAEEPSRGGGAIGGRRNEAPAKSGGRDARRGATDPPVDVYAVLDFEATCEDEKIDGGRFGPMEVIEFPTVLLDAHSLKVLDEFRVYVRPVRHPVLTPFCTSLTGIEQSTVDGGVLFEEALSQHTEFLRRNSCLPGQERSCLFVTCGNWDLKTMMPAQCKLIDAPVPPHFNSWANIKEVFRDEMYRANRQSQRRPRGGKLSDMPAMLSALGLVLEGRHHSGLDDCRNIARIAIQLCRRSRRQIQATAPRNAAAGRRW
;
A
#
# COMPACT_ATOMS: atom_id res chain seq x y z
N MET A 1 20.71 17.71 84.04
CA MET A 1 20.77 16.45 83.27
C MET A 1 20.29 16.82 81.86
N ALA A 2 21.18 16.93 80.87
CA ALA A 2 21.82 15.84 80.11
C ALA A 2 20.93 15.37 78.94
N THR A 3 21.39 15.24 77.68
CA THR A 3 22.71 15.51 77.08
C THR A 3 22.57 15.67 75.56
N PHE A 4 23.45 16.43 74.91
CA PHE A 4 23.69 16.30 73.45
C PHE A 4 24.55 15.06 73.19
N ALA A 5 24.21 14.25 72.16
CA ALA A 5 25.07 13.21 71.60
C ALA A 5 24.70 12.89 70.14
N ASP A 6 25.71 12.70 69.27
CA ASP A 6 25.59 12.30 67.86
C ASP A 6 25.60 10.77 67.71
N HIS A 7 24.71 10.22 66.87
CA HIS A 7 24.80 8.86 66.34
C HIS A 7 24.43 8.75 64.84
N ARG A 8 25.34 9.20 63.98
CA ARG A 8 25.77 8.56 62.72
C ARG A 8 24.89 7.41 62.18
N GLU A 9 24.10 7.68 61.14
CA GLU A 9 23.70 6.62 60.19
C GLU A 9 24.90 6.17 59.34
N ARG A 10 24.88 4.92 58.84
CA ARG A 10 25.88 4.36 57.92
C ARG A 10 25.19 3.68 56.74
N ASP A 11 25.83 3.77 55.57
CA ASP A 11 25.30 3.26 54.31
C ASP A 11 24.90 1.78 54.32
N ALA A 12 23.73 1.49 53.74
CA ALA A 12 23.38 0.19 53.18
C ALA A 12 22.74 0.42 51.80
N THR A 13 23.45 0.05 50.73
CA THR A 13 23.06 0.40 49.36
C THR A 13 21.95 -0.49 48.81
N SER A 14 20.92 0.13 48.22
CA SER A 14 19.80 -0.52 47.53
C SER A 14 19.62 0.10 46.14
N LYS A 15 19.29 -0.73 45.14
CA LYS A 15 19.43 -0.36 43.71
C LYS A 15 18.26 0.50 43.24
N GLY A 16 18.56 1.72 42.77
CA GLY A 16 17.58 2.65 42.21
C GLY A 16 16.84 2.09 41.00
N GLY A 17 15.57 1.74 41.17
CA GLY A 17 14.69 1.26 40.10
C GLY A 17 14.36 2.37 39.09
N ARG A 18 14.82 2.21 37.84
CA ARG A 18 14.52 3.16 36.75
C ARG A 18 13.01 3.17 36.44
N GLY A 19 12.34 4.26 36.82
CA GLY A 19 10.90 4.46 36.62
C GLY A 19 10.47 4.33 35.15
N ARG A 20 9.37 3.59 34.91
CA ARG A 20 8.85 3.31 33.56
C ARG A 20 8.25 4.55 32.89
N GLY A 21 9.01 5.22 32.03
CA GLY A 21 8.53 6.27 31.12
C GLY A 21 7.63 5.75 29.98
N GLY A 22 6.59 4.97 30.28
CA GLY A 22 5.81 4.21 29.29
C GLY A 22 4.30 4.46 29.24
N ARG A 23 3.72 5.28 30.14
CA ARG A 23 2.25 5.39 30.29
C ARG A 23 1.59 6.53 29.49
N ARG A 24 2.27 7.65 29.24
CA ARG A 24 1.70 8.80 28.48
C ARG A 24 1.54 8.49 26.98
N GLY A 25 2.64 8.17 26.28
CA GLY A 25 2.63 8.01 24.81
C GLY A 25 1.64 6.97 24.25
N ARG A 26 1.35 5.88 24.99
CA ARG A 26 0.36 4.86 24.56
C ARG A 26 -1.09 5.38 24.59
N HIS A 27 -1.40 6.32 25.50
CA HIS A 27 -2.72 6.96 25.56
C HIS A 27 -2.90 7.99 24.43
N ASP A 28 -1.84 8.74 24.12
CA ASP A 28 -1.87 9.75 23.07
C ASP A 28 -2.01 9.12 21.68
N ASP A 29 -1.29 8.02 21.41
CA ASP A 29 -1.48 7.26 20.17
C ASP A 29 -2.90 6.69 20.07
N ALA A 30 -3.48 6.15 21.15
CA ALA A 30 -4.87 5.68 21.15
C ALA A 30 -5.88 6.82 20.85
N ARG A 31 -5.66 8.05 21.38
CA ARG A 31 -6.47 9.24 21.04
C ARG A 31 -6.32 9.61 19.56
N VAL A 32 -5.10 9.57 19.02
CA VAL A 32 -4.81 9.84 17.60
C VAL A 32 -5.42 8.78 16.67
N GLN A 33 -5.35 7.50 17.02
CA GLN A 33 -5.96 6.40 16.26
C GLN A 33 -7.50 6.50 16.23
N LEU A 34 -8.14 6.87 17.33
CA LEU A 34 -9.59 7.11 17.36
C LEU A 34 -9.96 8.36 16.55
N SER A 35 -9.21 9.46 16.69
CA SER A 35 -9.42 10.67 15.88
C SER A 35 -9.28 10.41 14.37
N LYS A 36 -8.33 9.56 13.95
CA LYS A 36 -8.21 9.08 12.56
C LYS A 36 -9.45 8.31 12.10
N ARG A 37 -9.92 7.31 12.87
CA ARG A 37 -11.12 6.51 12.54
C ARG A 37 -12.37 7.37 12.40
N LEU A 38 -12.64 8.24 13.39
CA LEU A 38 -13.74 9.21 13.33
C LEU A 38 -13.62 10.10 12.08
N THR A 39 -12.42 10.62 11.79
CA THR A 39 -12.15 11.46 10.61
C THR A 39 -12.41 10.71 9.30
N TYR A 40 -12.08 9.42 9.22
CA TYR A 40 -12.36 8.60 8.04
C TYR A 40 -13.86 8.33 7.87
N ALA A 41 -14.53 7.83 8.92
CA ALA A 41 -15.94 7.49 8.89
C ALA A 41 -16.79 8.68 8.39
N LEU A 42 -16.57 9.86 8.97
CA LEU A 42 -17.33 11.07 8.66
C LEU A 42 -17.01 11.66 7.28
N ARG A 43 -15.81 11.44 6.71
CA ARG A 43 -15.39 12.04 5.42
C ARG A 43 -15.50 11.14 4.20
N HIS A 44 -15.36 9.83 4.41
CA HIS A 44 -15.09 8.86 3.35
C HIS A 44 -15.82 7.53 3.55
N GLY A 45 -16.17 7.19 4.80
CA GLY A 45 -16.61 5.85 5.18
C GLY A 45 -18.08 5.69 5.55
N ALA A 46 -18.89 6.75 5.52
CA ALA A 46 -20.26 6.71 6.04
C ALA A 46 -21.11 5.62 5.37
N GLU A 47 -21.19 5.65 4.04
CA GLU A 47 -21.86 4.63 3.21
C GLU A 47 -21.32 3.21 3.48
N LYS A 48 -19.99 3.02 3.49
CA LYS A 48 -19.35 1.73 3.78
C LYS A 48 -19.63 1.17 5.18
N LEU A 49 -19.87 2.04 6.16
CA LEU A 49 -20.25 1.68 7.52
C LEU A 49 -21.78 1.57 7.70
N GLY A 50 -22.55 1.73 6.61
CA GLY A 50 -24.01 1.78 6.63
C GLY A 50 -24.54 2.88 7.54
N LEU A 51 -23.87 4.04 7.59
CA LEU A 51 -24.27 5.22 8.38
C LEU A 51 -25.14 6.15 7.55
N ARG A 52 -26.29 6.55 8.11
CA ARG A 52 -27.13 7.59 7.50
C ARG A 52 -26.50 8.97 7.69
N LEU A 53 -25.95 9.49 6.59
CA LEU A 53 -25.35 10.81 6.49
C LEU A 53 -26.38 11.82 5.99
N ARG A 54 -26.61 12.88 6.76
CA ARG A 54 -27.48 14.00 6.40
C ARG A 54 -26.78 14.95 5.40
N PRO A 55 -27.53 15.76 4.62
CA PRO A 55 -26.95 16.75 3.71
C PRO A 55 -26.05 17.80 4.37
N ASP A 56 -26.26 18.09 5.66
CA ASP A 56 -25.40 18.97 6.47
C ASP A 56 -24.14 18.26 7.04
N GLY A 57 -23.90 17.01 6.63
CA GLY A 57 -22.73 16.21 7.01
C GLY A 57 -22.85 15.48 8.35
N PHE A 58 -23.98 15.60 9.06
CA PHE A 58 -24.18 14.95 10.37
C PHE A 58 -24.59 13.47 10.24
N VAL A 59 -24.04 12.62 11.12
CA VAL A 59 -24.51 11.26 11.41
C VAL A 59 -24.93 11.16 12.88
N SER A 60 -25.83 10.23 13.22
CA SER A 60 -26.14 9.90 14.62
C SER A 60 -24.88 9.37 15.31
N LEU A 61 -24.56 9.92 16.50
CA LEU A 61 -23.40 9.48 17.28
C LEU A 61 -23.60 8.07 17.84
N ASP A 62 -24.82 7.72 18.22
CA ASP A 62 -25.13 6.38 18.74
C ASP A 62 -25.11 5.34 17.62
N GLU A 63 -25.58 5.70 16.42
CA GLU A 63 -25.44 4.82 15.25
C GLU A 63 -23.95 4.63 14.88
N LEU A 64 -23.12 5.67 15.00
CA LEU A 64 -21.67 5.60 14.79
C LEU A 64 -20.97 4.69 15.82
N LEU A 65 -21.30 4.83 17.10
CA LEU A 65 -20.75 4.01 18.19
C LEU A 65 -21.22 2.54 18.14
N SER A 66 -22.37 2.26 17.51
CA SER A 66 -22.87 0.90 17.31
C SER A 66 -22.00 0.06 16.36
N LYS A 67 -21.29 0.69 15.41
CA LYS A 67 -20.57 -0.02 14.35
C LYS A 67 -19.34 -0.77 14.92
N PRO A 68 -18.96 -1.94 14.36
CA PRO A 68 -17.86 -2.77 14.90
C PRO A 68 -16.53 -2.02 15.08
N SER A 69 -16.22 -1.08 14.19
CA SER A 69 -15.00 -0.26 14.22
C SER A 69 -14.94 0.77 15.37
N PHE A 70 -16.05 0.98 16.10
CA PHE A 70 -16.17 1.88 17.26
C PHE A 70 -16.62 1.19 18.56
N ARG A 71 -16.86 -0.13 18.55
CA ARG A 71 -17.23 -0.90 19.75
C ARG A 71 -16.26 -0.63 20.92
N GLY A 72 -16.80 -0.27 22.08
CA GLY A 72 -16.03 0.05 23.30
C GLY A 72 -15.45 1.47 23.36
N VAL A 73 -15.81 2.36 22.42
CA VAL A 73 -15.59 3.80 22.54
C VAL A 73 -16.77 4.43 23.28
N SER A 74 -16.52 5.26 24.30
CA SER A 74 -17.58 5.99 25.02
C SER A 74 -17.88 7.34 24.38
N ARG A 75 -19.06 7.90 24.66
CA ARG A 75 -19.53 9.19 24.11
C ARG A 75 -18.60 10.34 24.51
N GLU A 76 -18.27 10.43 25.80
CA GLU A 76 -17.37 11.45 26.36
C GLU A 76 -15.99 11.41 25.69
N ARG A 77 -15.54 10.23 25.23
CA ARG A 77 -14.27 10.08 24.53
C ARG A 77 -14.31 10.59 23.08
N VAL A 78 -15.47 10.58 22.43
CA VAL A 78 -15.67 11.25 21.14
C VAL A 78 -15.75 12.76 21.34
N GLU A 79 -16.44 13.23 22.38
CA GLU A 79 -16.53 14.66 22.74
C GLU A 79 -15.14 15.25 23.05
N GLN A 80 -14.30 14.55 23.82
CA GLN A 80 -12.88 14.87 24.05
C GLN A 80 -12.02 14.93 22.77
N ILE A 81 -12.50 14.43 21.63
CA ILE A 81 -11.81 14.45 20.33
C ILE A 81 -12.41 15.50 19.40
N ALA A 82 -13.73 15.75 19.46
CA ALA A 82 -14.35 16.88 18.78
C ALA A 82 -13.85 18.21 19.35
N ALA A 83 -13.68 18.30 20.68
CA ALA A 83 -13.09 19.43 21.39
C ALA A 83 -11.54 19.46 21.35
N ASP A 84 -10.87 18.70 20.47
CA ASP A 84 -9.46 18.98 20.12
C ASP A 84 -9.39 20.36 19.46
N GLU A 85 -8.46 21.22 19.90
CA GLU A 85 -8.27 22.62 19.46
C GLU A 85 -8.38 22.81 17.94
N LYS A 86 -8.01 21.76 17.20
CA LYS A 86 -7.91 21.68 15.74
C LYS A 86 -9.27 21.60 15.04
N GLY A 87 -10.38 21.54 15.78
CA GLY A 87 -11.74 21.81 15.32
C GLY A 87 -12.20 20.98 14.12
N ARG A 88 -11.76 19.71 14.01
CA ARG A 88 -12.00 18.87 12.83
C ARG A 88 -13.45 18.38 12.71
N MET A 89 -14.15 18.36 13.82
CA MET A 89 -15.50 17.79 13.97
C MET A 89 -16.36 18.78 14.76
N THR A 90 -17.65 18.74 14.51
CA THR A 90 -18.65 19.41 15.33
C THR A 90 -19.62 18.34 15.82
N ILE A 91 -19.93 18.38 17.12
CA ILE A 91 -21.04 17.64 17.72
C ILE A 91 -22.18 18.65 17.90
N ALA A 92 -23.40 18.21 17.61
CA ALA A 92 -24.61 19.01 17.80
C ALA A 92 -25.73 18.12 18.32
N THR A 93 -26.61 18.71 19.14
CA THR A 93 -27.75 18.03 19.73
C THR A 93 -29.03 18.56 19.09
N TYR A 94 -29.86 17.66 18.57
CA TYR A 94 -31.11 18.00 17.90
C TYR A 94 -32.30 17.41 18.69
N PRO A 95 -33.43 18.12 18.80
CA PRO A 95 -34.64 17.55 19.40
C PRO A 95 -35.13 16.38 18.56
N VAL A 96 -35.57 15.29 19.20
CA VAL A 96 -36.10 14.12 18.50
C VAL A 96 -37.56 14.40 18.11
N SER A 97 -37.74 14.97 16.93
CA SER A 97 -39.01 14.94 16.22
C SER A 97 -39.29 13.51 15.75
N GLY A 98 -40.50 13.01 15.99
CA GLY A 98 -40.86 11.60 15.75
C GLY A 98 -40.78 11.19 14.28
N GLY A 99 -39.63 10.67 13.86
CA GLY A 99 -39.39 10.18 12.50
C GLY A 99 -37.97 9.66 12.27
N GLU A 100 -36.93 10.43 12.65
CA GLU A 100 -35.53 10.07 12.35
C GLU A 100 -34.93 8.99 13.30
N ALA A 101 -35.62 8.64 14.39
CA ALA A 101 -35.13 7.72 15.42
C ALA A 101 -35.51 6.23 15.20
N ALA A 102 -36.09 5.87 14.05
CA ALA A 102 -36.42 4.48 13.70
C ALA A 102 -35.15 3.66 13.34
N GLY A 103 -34.35 3.32 14.35
CA GLY A 103 -33.03 2.72 14.15
C GLY A 103 -32.38 2.14 15.41
N SER A 104 -33.00 1.14 16.03
CA SER A 104 -32.41 0.31 17.09
C SER A 104 -32.10 1.02 18.43
N ALA A 105 -33.14 1.52 19.11
CA ALA A 105 -33.11 1.69 20.56
C ALA A 105 -33.74 0.46 21.24
N THR A 106 -32.92 -0.44 21.77
CA THR A 106 -33.40 -1.61 22.53
C THR A 106 -33.92 -1.17 23.90
N ALA A 107 -35.04 -1.72 24.36
CA ALA A 107 -35.73 -1.23 25.54
C ALA A 107 -35.03 -1.60 26.87
N CYS A 108 -34.27 -0.65 27.43
CA CYS A 108 -33.91 -0.61 28.85
C CYS A 108 -33.62 0.83 29.30
N ALA A 109 -34.66 1.54 29.76
CA ALA A 109 -34.55 2.88 30.32
C ALA A 109 -35.46 3.05 31.54
N ASP A 110 -34.94 3.65 32.61
CA ASP A 110 -35.72 4.09 33.77
C ASP A 110 -36.77 5.15 33.37
N PRO A 111 -37.93 5.25 34.06
CA PRO A 111 -38.94 6.28 33.80
C PRO A 111 -38.51 7.74 34.10
N GLY A 112 -37.22 8.00 34.39
CA GLY A 112 -36.76 9.19 35.11
C GLY A 112 -35.88 10.19 34.34
N ALA A 113 -35.58 9.99 33.05
CA ALA A 113 -34.65 10.88 32.32
C ALA A 113 -34.89 10.98 30.79
N ALA A 114 -36.14 11.21 30.37
CA ALA A 114 -36.49 11.36 28.95
C ALA A 114 -36.07 12.73 28.36
N THR A 115 -34.77 12.97 28.19
CA THR A 115 -34.28 14.07 27.36
C THR A 115 -34.58 13.75 25.89
N ASN A 116 -35.57 14.43 25.30
CA ASN A 116 -36.02 14.20 23.92
C ASN A 116 -35.04 14.80 22.89
N GLN A 117 -33.77 14.39 22.95
CA GLN A 117 -32.64 15.00 22.26
C GLN A 117 -31.63 13.92 21.81
N ALA A 118 -31.34 13.87 20.51
CA ALA A 118 -30.34 12.98 19.93
C ALA A 118 -29.06 13.74 19.60
N VAL A 119 -27.91 13.09 19.80
CA VAL A 119 -26.58 13.67 19.57
C VAL A 119 -26.03 13.20 18.23
N PHE A 120 -25.59 14.16 17.41
CA PHE A 120 -25.06 13.96 16.08
C PHE A 120 -23.62 14.50 15.99
N ILE A 121 -22.84 13.95 15.07
CA ILE A 121 -21.46 14.39 14.80
C ILE A 121 -21.20 14.52 13.29
N ARG A 122 -20.45 15.55 12.89
CA ARG A 122 -19.95 15.75 11.51
C ARG A 122 -18.46 16.04 11.47
N ALA A 123 -17.84 15.87 10.31
CA ALA A 123 -16.54 16.48 10.02
C ALA A 123 -16.75 17.88 9.41
N ASN A 124 -15.86 18.83 9.70
CA ASN A 124 -16.07 20.25 9.34
C ASN A 124 -15.58 20.62 7.93
N GLN A 125 -14.90 19.70 7.24
CA GLN A 125 -14.44 19.81 5.85
C GLN A 125 -13.91 18.45 5.36
N GLY A 126 -13.56 18.36 4.08
CA GLY A 126 -12.65 17.32 3.56
C GLY A 126 -13.30 16.00 3.16
N HIS A 127 -14.60 16.03 2.86
CA HIS A 127 -15.39 14.91 2.39
C HIS A 127 -14.99 14.45 0.96
N SER A 128 -15.38 13.24 0.59
CA SER A 128 -15.25 12.69 -0.77
C SER A 128 -16.54 12.07 -1.33
N MET A 129 -17.62 12.05 -0.55
CA MET A 129 -18.89 11.41 -0.90
C MET A 129 -19.71 12.38 -1.75
N LYS A 130 -19.51 12.33 -3.08
CA LYS A 130 -20.15 13.25 -4.04
C LYS A 130 -21.67 13.11 -4.00
N GLY A 131 -22.39 14.23 -4.04
CA GLY A 131 -23.86 14.27 -4.12
C GLY A 131 -24.60 13.98 -2.81
N VAL A 132 -23.92 13.58 -1.73
CA VAL A 132 -24.56 13.30 -0.42
C VAL A 132 -24.55 14.52 0.51
N ILE A 133 -23.54 15.39 0.39
CA ILE A 133 -23.38 16.58 1.22
C ILE A 133 -23.67 17.83 0.40
N ASP A 134 -24.46 18.71 0.99
CA ASP A 134 -24.73 20.06 0.54
C ASP A 134 -23.63 21.00 1.07
N GLU A 135 -22.87 21.60 0.16
CA GLU A 135 -21.68 22.37 0.50
C GLU A 135 -22.05 23.69 1.22
N GLU A 136 -23.21 24.28 0.90
CA GLU A 136 -23.70 25.53 1.47
C GLU A 136 -24.29 25.33 2.88
N LYS A 137 -24.75 24.11 3.21
CA LYS A 137 -25.12 23.71 4.59
C LYS A 137 -23.91 23.35 5.47
N LEU A 138 -22.73 23.19 4.89
CA LEU A 138 -21.50 22.83 5.59
C LEU A 138 -20.52 24.00 5.75
N LEU A 139 -20.41 24.87 4.74
CA LEU A 139 -19.36 25.86 4.59
C LEU A 139 -19.95 27.26 4.34
N THR A 140 -19.31 28.29 4.89
CA THR A 140 -19.65 29.68 4.58
C THR A 140 -18.98 30.07 3.26
N ARG A 141 -19.75 30.60 2.31
CA ARG A 141 -19.21 31.14 1.06
C ARG A 141 -18.37 32.39 1.33
N VAL A 142 -17.31 32.59 0.54
CA VAL A 142 -16.47 33.80 0.57
C VAL A 142 -16.96 34.74 -0.54
N GLU A 143 -17.47 35.92 -0.15
CA GLU A 143 -17.96 36.92 -1.12
C GLU A 143 -16.94 38.01 -1.43
N ASP A 144 -16.06 38.36 -0.48
CA ASP A 144 -14.92 39.27 -0.70
C ASP A 144 -13.58 38.52 -0.53
N ALA A 145 -12.65 38.74 -1.45
CA ALA A 145 -11.28 38.23 -1.34
C ALA A 145 -10.52 38.85 -0.15
N ALA A 146 -10.91 40.04 0.31
CA ALA A 146 -10.35 40.69 1.50
C ALA A 146 -10.56 39.87 2.79
N ASP A 147 -11.61 39.04 2.87
CA ASP A 147 -11.83 38.11 3.98
C ASP A 147 -10.80 36.97 4.02
N VAL A 148 -10.01 36.78 2.95
CA VAL A 148 -9.01 35.72 2.79
C VAL A 148 -7.64 36.31 2.42
N PRO A 149 -7.01 37.12 3.30
CA PRO A 149 -5.75 37.81 3.01
C PRO A 149 -4.54 36.85 2.88
N VAL A 150 -4.71 35.58 3.29
CA VAL A 150 -3.75 34.50 3.02
C VAL A 150 -4.51 33.26 2.60
N CYS A 151 -4.22 32.75 1.39
CA CYS A 151 -4.71 31.47 0.89
C CYS A 151 -3.51 30.64 0.43
N VAL A 152 -3.06 29.68 1.24
CA VAL A 152 -1.82 28.92 0.97
C VAL A 152 -2.02 27.40 0.96
N HIS A 153 -1.61 26.75 -0.12
CA HIS A 153 -1.57 25.30 -0.28
C HIS A 153 -0.15 24.77 -0.04
N GLY A 154 0.01 23.89 0.95
CA GLY A 154 1.30 23.25 1.23
C GLY A 154 1.45 21.89 0.56
N THR A 155 2.41 21.77 -0.36
CA THR A 155 2.71 20.53 -1.10
C THR A 155 4.18 20.12 -0.96
N ASN A 156 4.62 19.13 -1.74
CA ASN A 156 5.97 18.57 -1.69
C ASN A 156 6.68 18.69 -3.06
N ARG A 157 8.02 18.68 -3.04
CA ARG A 157 8.88 18.88 -4.23
C ARG A 157 8.61 17.88 -5.37
N LYS A 158 8.11 16.66 -5.10
CA LYS A 158 7.78 15.66 -6.15
C LYS A 158 6.47 15.97 -6.85
N SER A 159 5.48 16.52 -6.14
CA SER A 159 4.18 16.92 -6.72
C SER A 159 4.25 18.27 -7.42
N TRP A 160 5.25 19.11 -7.12
CA TRP A 160 5.35 20.46 -7.68
C TRP A 160 5.41 20.49 -9.22
N SER A 161 6.13 19.58 -9.89
CA SER A 161 6.24 19.61 -11.35
C SER A 161 4.88 19.51 -12.06
N SER A 162 4.05 18.55 -11.65
CA SER A 162 2.68 18.39 -12.16
C SER A 162 1.80 19.57 -11.74
N ILE A 163 1.85 20.02 -10.49
CA ILE A 163 1.04 21.16 -10.02
C ILE A 163 1.37 22.47 -10.75
N ARG A 164 2.64 22.67 -11.15
CA ARG A 164 3.10 23.82 -11.94
C ARG A 164 2.49 23.84 -13.35
N GLU A 165 2.22 22.67 -13.92
CA GLU A 165 1.81 22.49 -15.32
C GLU A 165 0.29 22.27 -15.45
N GLU A 166 -0.32 21.54 -14.52
CA GLU A 166 -1.75 21.18 -14.50
C GLU A 166 -2.59 22.01 -13.51
N GLY A 167 -1.96 22.72 -12.58
CA GLY A 167 -2.64 23.40 -11.47
C GLY A 167 -2.88 22.52 -10.24
N LEU A 168 -3.59 23.08 -9.25
CA LEU A 168 -4.03 22.33 -8.07
C LEU A 168 -5.37 21.66 -8.38
N ARG A 169 -5.49 20.36 -8.10
CA ARG A 169 -6.66 19.54 -8.47
C ARG A 169 -7.34 18.97 -7.24
N CYS A 170 -8.67 18.85 -7.24
CA CYS A 170 -9.43 18.27 -6.13
C CYS A 170 -9.14 16.77 -5.91
N MET A 171 -8.67 16.09 -6.96
CA MET A 171 -8.46 14.63 -6.98
C MET A 171 -9.74 13.89 -6.55
N ASN A 172 -9.66 12.93 -5.62
CA ASN A 172 -10.79 12.15 -5.13
C ASN A 172 -11.61 12.89 -4.03
N ARG A 173 -11.58 14.22 -3.97
CA ARG A 173 -12.31 15.05 -2.99
C ARG A 173 -13.24 16.04 -3.69
N THR A 174 -14.10 16.68 -2.91
CA THR A 174 -14.91 17.83 -3.35
C THR A 174 -14.06 19.08 -3.61
N HIS A 175 -13.09 19.38 -2.73
CA HIS A 175 -12.34 20.64 -2.74
C HIS A 175 -10.82 20.47 -2.63
N ILE A 176 -10.09 21.37 -3.27
CA ILE A 176 -8.73 21.77 -2.90
C ILE A 176 -8.80 22.46 -1.52
N HIS A 177 -7.82 22.23 -0.67
CA HIS A 177 -7.75 22.80 0.68
C HIS A 177 -6.57 23.75 0.81
N PHE A 178 -6.79 24.89 1.46
CA PHE A 178 -5.81 25.94 1.72
C PHE A 178 -5.86 26.37 3.19
N ALA A 179 -4.74 26.80 3.75
CA ALA A 179 -4.70 27.40 5.08
C ALA A 179 -4.95 28.92 4.97
N ALA A 180 -5.76 29.46 5.88
CA ALA A 180 -6.02 30.91 6.01
C ALA A 180 -4.84 31.70 6.63
N GLY A 181 -3.61 31.19 6.55
CA GLY A 181 -2.46 31.75 7.26
C GLY A 181 -1.21 30.86 7.22
N LEU A 182 -0.08 31.43 7.65
CA LEU A 182 1.22 30.76 7.65
C LEU A 182 1.36 29.72 8.78
N PRO A 183 2.11 28.62 8.56
CA PRO A 183 2.45 27.68 9.63
C PRO A 183 3.26 28.37 10.75
N GLY A 184 2.66 28.50 11.95
CA GLY A 184 3.30 29.11 13.12
C GLY A 184 2.83 30.54 13.43
N ALA A 185 1.96 31.15 12.62
CA ALA A 185 1.28 32.38 13.01
C ALA A 185 0.30 32.15 14.17
N SER A 186 0.16 33.11 15.09
CA SER A 186 -0.75 32.99 16.23
C SER A 186 -2.21 32.81 15.77
N GLY A 187 -2.96 31.93 16.43
CA GLY A 187 -4.32 31.54 16.04
C GLY A 187 -4.43 30.66 14.79
N VAL A 188 -3.38 30.50 13.98
CA VAL A 188 -3.43 29.74 12.73
C VAL A 188 -3.10 28.27 12.96
N ILE A 189 -4.14 27.45 13.16
CA ILE A 189 -4.02 25.99 13.19
C ILE A 189 -3.83 25.44 11.77
N SER A 190 -2.62 25.60 11.24
CA SER A 190 -2.29 25.17 9.88
C SER A 190 -2.46 23.63 9.75
N GLY A 191 -3.47 23.19 9.02
CA GLY A 191 -3.72 21.77 8.69
C GLY A 191 -2.66 21.15 7.75
N MET A 192 -1.61 21.91 7.44
CA MET A 192 -0.51 21.55 6.57
C MET A 192 0.41 20.50 7.23
N ARG A 193 0.91 19.54 6.44
CA ARG A 193 1.79 18.48 6.98
C ARG A 193 3.18 19.07 7.22
N LYS A 194 3.84 18.71 8.34
CA LYS A 194 5.25 19.10 8.64
C LYS A 194 6.27 18.68 7.56
N ALA A 195 5.89 17.75 6.68
CA ALA A 195 6.69 17.28 5.55
C ALA A 195 6.43 18.05 4.22
N CYS A 196 5.52 19.03 4.20
CA CYS A 196 5.37 19.93 3.07
C CYS A 196 6.63 20.82 2.97
N LYS A 197 7.11 21.02 1.74
CA LYS A 197 8.37 21.72 1.42
C LYS A 197 8.21 22.68 0.23
N VAL A 198 6.97 22.92 -0.19
CA VAL A 198 6.56 23.87 -1.23
C VAL A 198 5.30 24.54 -0.71
N LEU A 199 5.24 25.87 -0.71
CA LEU A 199 4.05 26.64 -0.34
C LEU A 199 3.56 27.41 -1.56
N ILE A 200 2.35 27.14 -2.03
CA ILE A 200 1.73 27.82 -3.18
C ILE A 200 0.69 28.79 -2.63
N TYR A 201 0.88 30.08 -2.86
CA TYR A 201 -0.05 31.13 -2.48
C TYR A 201 -0.98 31.41 -3.65
N VAL A 202 -2.25 31.58 -3.36
CA VAL A 202 -3.30 31.83 -4.36
C VAL A 202 -3.68 33.30 -4.35
N ASP A 203 -3.75 33.90 -5.54
CA ASP A 203 -4.48 35.15 -5.75
C ASP A 203 -5.99 34.85 -5.75
N VAL A 204 -6.62 35.07 -4.58
CA VAL A 204 -8.05 34.83 -4.40
C VAL A 204 -8.87 35.85 -5.19
N ALA A 205 -8.41 37.10 -5.30
CA ALA A 205 -9.14 38.16 -6.00
C ALA A 205 -9.17 37.91 -7.51
N ALA A 206 -8.02 37.59 -8.13
CA ALA A 206 -7.96 37.23 -9.54
C ALA A 206 -8.77 35.96 -9.84
N ALA A 207 -8.72 34.95 -8.96
CA ALA A 207 -9.50 33.73 -9.12
C ALA A 207 -11.02 33.97 -8.99
N MET A 208 -11.47 34.78 -8.02
CA MET A 208 -12.89 35.12 -7.84
C MET A 208 -13.43 36.01 -8.97
N LEU A 209 -12.63 36.95 -9.49
CA LEU A 209 -12.98 37.74 -10.68
C LEU A 209 -13.18 36.85 -11.92
N ASP A 210 -12.36 35.82 -12.07
CA ASP A 210 -12.51 34.78 -13.09
C ASP A 210 -13.72 33.83 -12.81
N GLY A 211 -14.40 33.95 -11.68
CA GLY A 211 -15.56 33.13 -11.29
C GLY A 211 -15.24 31.83 -10.53
N VAL A 212 -14.04 31.71 -9.94
CA VAL A 212 -13.72 30.60 -9.01
C VAL A 212 -14.38 30.86 -7.65
N VAL A 213 -15.24 29.94 -7.21
CA VAL A 213 -15.88 30.03 -5.87
C VAL A 213 -14.91 29.57 -4.78
N PHE A 214 -14.88 30.31 -3.67
CA PHE A 214 -14.19 29.93 -2.44
C PHE A 214 -15.18 29.84 -1.27
N PHE A 215 -14.85 28.97 -0.31
CA PHE A 215 -15.59 28.75 0.92
C PHE A 215 -14.64 28.71 2.12
N ARG A 216 -15.16 29.00 3.32
CA ARG A 216 -14.49 28.92 4.62
C ARG A 216 -15.24 27.92 5.51
N SER A 217 -14.51 26.93 6.06
CA SER A 217 -15.07 26.02 7.07
C SER A 217 -15.14 26.66 8.45
N SER A 218 -15.92 26.07 9.36
CA SER A 218 -16.05 26.50 10.76
C SER A 218 -14.74 26.51 11.57
N ASN A 219 -13.70 25.82 11.10
CA ASN A 219 -12.34 25.87 11.66
C ASN A 219 -11.32 26.59 10.75
N ASN A 220 -11.79 27.56 9.96
CA ASN A 220 -10.98 28.48 9.15
C ASN A 220 -10.04 27.81 8.12
N VAL A 221 -10.45 26.66 7.56
CA VAL A 221 -9.82 26.09 6.36
C VAL A 221 -10.53 26.68 5.15
N ILE A 222 -9.76 27.20 4.20
CA ILE A 222 -10.28 27.73 2.94
C ILE A 222 -10.35 26.60 1.91
N LEU A 223 -11.42 26.58 1.14
CA LEU A 223 -11.82 25.47 0.29
C LEU A 223 -12.27 26.02 -1.07
N SER A 224 -11.89 25.35 -2.16
CA SER A 224 -12.43 25.64 -3.49
C SER A 224 -12.43 24.38 -4.34
N SER A 225 -13.47 24.20 -5.16
CA SER A 225 -13.54 23.19 -6.20
C SER A 225 -12.74 23.56 -7.46
N GLY A 226 -12.30 24.82 -7.58
CA GLY A 226 -11.71 25.37 -8.80
C GLY A 226 -12.72 25.44 -9.96
N LYS A 227 -12.23 25.70 -11.18
CA LYS A 227 -13.02 25.47 -12.40
C LYS A 227 -12.86 24.00 -12.80
N ASN A 228 -13.97 23.28 -12.98
CA ASN A 228 -13.98 21.86 -13.38
C ASN A 228 -13.06 20.96 -12.54
N GLY A 229 -13.01 21.19 -11.22
CA GLY A 229 -12.18 20.43 -10.28
C GLY A 229 -10.71 20.89 -10.15
N THR A 230 -10.32 21.98 -10.83
CA THR A 230 -8.92 22.44 -10.94
C THR A 230 -8.80 23.96 -10.72
N LEU A 231 -7.80 24.39 -9.95
CA LEU A 231 -7.35 25.77 -9.84
C LEU A 231 -6.05 25.91 -10.65
N GLU A 232 -6.11 26.64 -11.76
CA GLU A 232 -5.02 26.76 -12.74
C GLU A 232 -3.76 27.49 -12.19
N PRO A 233 -2.57 27.23 -12.75
CA PRO A 233 -1.33 27.88 -12.30
C PRO A 233 -1.30 29.41 -12.40
N ARG A 234 -2.14 30.03 -13.26
CA ARG A 234 -2.23 31.49 -13.40
C ARG A 234 -2.62 32.22 -12.10
N TYR A 235 -3.30 31.54 -11.18
CA TYR A 235 -3.70 32.12 -9.90
C TYR A 235 -2.63 31.93 -8.79
N PHE A 236 -1.43 31.43 -9.11
CA PHE A 236 -0.37 31.22 -8.11
C PHE A 236 0.49 32.48 -7.94
N SER A 237 0.11 33.37 -7.02
CA SER A 237 0.78 34.65 -6.79
C SER A 237 2.22 34.53 -6.25
N ARG A 238 2.52 33.46 -5.51
CA ARG A 238 3.88 33.14 -5.04
C ARG A 238 4.05 31.63 -4.84
N VAL A 239 5.27 31.11 -5.01
CA VAL A 239 5.62 29.74 -4.65
C VAL A 239 6.93 29.69 -3.85
N ASP A 240 6.83 29.54 -2.52
CA ASP A 240 8.00 29.41 -1.66
C ASP A 240 8.54 27.99 -1.70
N GLY A 241 9.86 27.83 -1.74
CA GLY A 241 10.51 26.52 -1.74
C GLY A 241 10.32 25.74 -3.03
N ALA A 242 10.36 26.39 -4.20
CA ALA A 242 10.42 25.72 -5.50
C ALA A 242 11.84 25.40 -5.98
N THR A 243 12.84 26.20 -5.60
CA THR A 243 14.22 26.18 -6.11
C THR A 243 15.00 24.91 -5.73
N ALA A 244 16.01 24.55 -6.53
CA ALA A 244 17.01 23.56 -6.15
C ALA A 244 18.25 24.28 -5.61
N THR A 245 18.33 24.46 -4.28
CA THR A 245 19.59 24.81 -3.63
C THR A 245 20.54 23.61 -3.72
N VAL A 246 21.77 23.85 -4.14
CA VAL A 246 22.87 22.88 -3.99
C VAL A 246 23.15 22.71 -2.49
N ASP A 247 23.70 21.57 -2.08
CA ASP A 247 24.08 21.32 -0.69
C ASP A 247 25.26 22.23 -0.29
N GLU A 248 24.99 23.35 0.39
CA GLU A 248 26.01 24.15 1.08
C GLU A 248 26.05 23.79 2.58
N ASP A 249 26.92 22.84 2.92
CA ASP A 249 27.54 22.72 4.25
C ASP A 249 29.07 22.81 4.07
N ALA A 250 29.53 24.02 3.76
CA ALA A 250 30.91 24.31 3.40
C ALA A 250 31.33 25.73 3.86
N SER A 251 31.07 26.07 5.13
CA SER A 251 31.50 27.34 5.71
C SER A 251 33.03 27.46 5.75
N LYS A 252 33.61 28.10 4.72
CA LYS A 252 34.97 28.65 4.75
C LYS A 252 35.00 30.04 4.11
N THR A 253 35.39 31.01 4.92
CA THR A 253 35.51 32.43 4.60
C THR A 253 36.61 32.71 3.59
N VAL A 254 36.27 33.44 2.53
CA VAL A 254 37.20 34.33 1.81
C VAL A 254 36.47 35.66 1.56
N THR A 255 37.15 36.78 1.74
CA THR A 255 36.61 38.15 1.58
C THR A 255 36.52 38.58 0.11
N PRO A 256 35.65 39.55 -0.23
CA PRO A 256 35.45 39.98 -1.61
C PRO A 256 36.57 40.89 -2.12
N ASP A 257 36.76 40.91 -3.43
CA ASP A 257 37.46 41.98 -4.15
C ASP A 257 36.57 42.55 -5.28
N LYS A 258 36.93 43.70 -5.84
CA LYS A 258 36.10 44.53 -6.72
C LYS A 258 36.54 44.53 -8.18
N HIS A 259 35.77 45.26 -9.01
CA HIS A 259 36.01 45.58 -10.44
C HIS A 259 35.68 44.42 -11.42
N ASP A 260 35.17 44.65 -12.63
CA ASP A 260 34.71 45.90 -13.26
C ASP A 260 33.47 45.67 -14.18
N ALA A 261 32.92 46.73 -14.75
CA ALA A 261 31.70 46.72 -15.56
C ALA A 261 31.89 46.33 -17.04
N THR A 262 30.87 45.69 -17.63
CA THR A 262 30.09 46.16 -18.80
C THR A 262 29.24 45.02 -19.43
N PRO A 263 28.02 45.30 -19.94
CA PRO A 263 27.21 44.33 -20.68
C PRO A 263 27.56 44.30 -22.17
N ARG A 264 27.34 43.15 -22.84
CA ARG A 264 27.33 43.04 -24.31
C ARG A 264 26.04 42.40 -24.81
N ASN A 265 25.50 42.94 -25.91
CA ASN A 265 24.28 42.47 -26.56
C ASN A 265 24.50 41.16 -27.34
N PRO A 266 23.46 40.32 -27.52
CA PRO A 266 23.47 39.19 -28.44
C PRO A 266 23.29 39.64 -29.90
N THR A 267 23.89 38.90 -30.84
CA THR A 267 23.72 39.08 -32.30
C THR A 267 22.53 38.28 -32.86
N PRO A 268 21.90 38.72 -33.97
CA PRO A 268 20.67 38.15 -34.50
C PRO A 268 20.87 37.00 -35.52
N LEU A 269 19.81 36.23 -35.76
CA LEU A 269 19.70 35.23 -36.83
C LEU A 269 19.07 35.82 -38.12
N PRO A 270 19.48 35.40 -39.33
CA PRO A 270 18.89 35.86 -40.60
C PRO A 270 17.68 34.99 -41.06
N PRO A 271 16.79 35.51 -41.95
CA PRO A 271 15.54 34.82 -42.33
C PRO A 271 15.45 34.32 -43.80
N GLY A 272 14.49 33.42 -44.04
CA GLY A 272 13.82 33.12 -45.32
C GLY A 272 12.42 32.54 -45.02
N LYS A 273 11.30 32.83 -45.72
CA LYS A 273 11.04 32.81 -47.17
C LYS A 273 11.41 31.46 -47.81
N GLY A 274 10.50 30.60 -48.29
CA GLY A 274 9.02 30.63 -48.30
C GLY A 274 8.41 31.06 -49.63
N ASP A 275 7.67 30.15 -50.30
CA ASP A 275 6.67 30.41 -51.35
C ASP A 275 6.00 29.09 -51.84
N GLY A 276 4.82 29.18 -52.47
CA GLY A 276 4.33 28.23 -53.50
C GLY A 276 3.60 26.93 -53.09
N GLY A 277 2.28 26.86 -53.37
CA GLY A 277 1.56 25.61 -53.68
C GLY A 277 1.44 25.40 -55.21
N PRO A 278 0.43 24.65 -55.73
CA PRO A 278 -0.65 23.92 -55.05
C PRO A 278 -0.99 22.52 -55.68
N THR A 279 -2.19 22.00 -55.38
CA THR A 279 -3.09 21.10 -56.17
C THR A 279 -3.36 19.67 -55.69
N LYS A 280 -4.67 19.33 -55.69
CA LYS A 280 -5.35 18.03 -55.95
C LYS A 280 -5.02 16.81 -55.04
N ALA A 281 -5.87 15.77 -54.95
CA ALA A 281 -7.34 15.66 -54.86
C ALA A 281 -7.74 14.16 -54.74
N ALA A 282 -8.76 13.88 -53.93
CA ALA A 282 -9.70 12.75 -54.04
C ALA A 282 -9.25 11.27 -53.80
N ALA A 283 -10.29 10.45 -53.58
CA ALA A 283 -10.40 9.00 -53.76
C ALA A 283 -9.80 8.03 -52.72
N SER A 284 -10.70 7.56 -51.85
CA SER A 284 -10.62 6.28 -51.13
C SER A 284 -10.49 5.05 -52.04
N ARG A 285 -9.97 3.93 -51.50
CA ARG A 285 -10.24 2.60 -52.04
C ARG A 285 -10.25 1.52 -50.95
N GLN A 286 -11.33 0.74 -50.88
CA GLN A 286 -11.47 -0.42 -49.99
C GLN A 286 -10.85 -1.67 -50.63
N LEU A 287 -10.44 -2.65 -49.81
CA LEU A 287 -10.22 -4.05 -50.23
C LEU A 287 -10.79 -5.05 -49.19
N ARG A 288 -11.36 -6.14 -49.72
CA ARG A 288 -11.97 -7.37 -49.12
C ARG A 288 -11.91 -8.45 -50.24
N PRO A 289 -12.36 -9.72 -50.08
CA PRO A 289 -12.78 -10.51 -48.89
C PRO A 289 -11.65 -11.49 -48.44
N ARG A 290 -11.75 -12.76 -47.98
CA ARG A 290 -12.81 -13.81 -47.90
C ARG A 290 -12.58 -14.83 -46.74
N SER A 291 -13.57 -15.72 -46.57
CA SER A 291 -13.58 -17.17 -46.17
C SER A 291 -12.27 -17.90 -45.83
N GLY A 292 -12.24 -18.93 -44.98
CA GLY A 292 -13.30 -19.72 -44.27
C GLY A 292 -12.67 -20.58 -43.15
N TRP A 293 -13.34 -21.42 -42.35
CA TRP A 293 -14.44 -22.38 -42.61
C TRP A 293 -15.39 -22.55 -41.39
N MET A 294 -16.39 -23.43 -41.48
CA MET A 294 -17.43 -23.77 -40.47
C MET A 294 -17.46 -25.29 -40.18
N PHE A 295 -18.47 -25.74 -39.39
CA PHE A 295 -18.87 -27.12 -39.01
C PHE A 295 -18.13 -27.70 -37.78
N ASN A 296 -18.81 -28.35 -36.81
CA ASN A 296 -20.26 -28.40 -36.50
C ASN A 296 -20.53 -28.86 -35.04
N ASP A 297 -21.79 -28.79 -34.61
CA ASP A 297 -22.28 -29.21 -33.28
C ASP A 297 -22.61 -30.72 -33.14
N ASP A 298 -22.97 -31.10 -31.90
CA ASP A 298 -23.64 -32.32 -31.40
C ASP A 298 -22.97 -33.70 -31.45
N ALA A 299 -22.80 -34.29 -30.25
CA ALA A 299 -23.37 -35.61 -29.91
C ALA A 299 -23.32 -35.88 -28.38
N THR A 300 -24.43 -36.36 -27.81
CA THR A 300 -24.51 -36.90 -26.44
C THR A 300 -24.30 -38.42 -26.42
N ALA A 301 -23.61 -38.95 -25.41
CA ALA A 301 -23.69 -40.38 -25.05
C ALA A 301 -23.36 -40.62 -23.57
N GLU A 302 -24.24 -41.36 -22.87
CA GLU A 302 -23.93 -42.02 -21.60
C GLU A 302 -23.25 -43.37 -21.86
N MET A 303 -22.46 -43.89 -20.91
CA MET A 303 -22.19 -45.33 -20.84
C MET A 303 -21.83 -45.76 -19.41
N THR A 304 -22.51 -46.79 -18.89
CA THR A 304 -22.34 -47.27 -17.50
C THR A 304 -21.89 -48.73 -17.41
N CYS A 305 -20.74 -48.98 -16.77
CA CYS A 305 -20.35 -50.28 -16.19
C CYS A 305 -19.24 -50.02 -15.15
N ASN A 306 -19.29 -50.38 -13.85
CA ASN A 306 -19.92 -51.46 -13.08
C ASN A 306 -19.17 -52.82 -13.14
N GLY A 307 -18.67 -53.28 -11.98
CA GLY A 307 -18.29 -54.69 -11.73
C GLY A 307 -16.88 -54.94 -11.18
N GLY A 308 -16.79 -55.53 -9.98
CA GLY A 308 -15.60 -56.26 -9.47
C GLY A 308 -14.62 -55.44 -8.61
N GLY A 309 -14.18 -55.88 -7.41
CA GLY A 309 -14.67 -56.99 -6.56
C GLY A 309 -13.58 -57.99 -6.14
N GLY A 310 -13.04 -57.83 -4.94
CA GLY A 310 -12.07 -58.74 -4.29
C GLY A 310 -10.68 -58.10 -4.07
N GLY A 311 -9.93 -58.40 -3.00
CA GLY A 311 -10.26 -59.18 -1.80
C GLY A 311 -9.18 -60.19 -1.41
N LEU A 312 -8.65 -60.08 -0.17
CA LEU A 312 -7.67 -60.99 0.46
C LEU A 312 -6.26 -60.94 -0.20
N THR A 313 -5.14 -61.26 0.47
CA THR A 313 -4.90 -61.68 1.88
C THR A 313 -3.56 -61.11 2.39
N ALA A 314 -3.29 -61.21 3.69
CA ALA A 314 -2.01 -60.83 4.27
C ALA A 314 -0.89 -61.87 4.03
N GLY A 315 0.35 -61.42 4.07
CA GLY A 315 1.56 -62.25 4.17
C GLY A 315 2.67 -61.42 4.82
N ALA A 316 3.28 -61.93 5.88
CA ALA A 316 4.30 -61.23 6.65
C ALA A 316 5.59 -62.03 6.68
N GLU A 317 6.74 -61.36 6.55
CA GLU A 317 8.04 -61.92 6.89
C GLU A 317 9.00 -60.80 7.32
N GLU A 318 9.45 -60.88 8.58
CA GLU A 318 10.69 -60.26 9.06
C GLU A 318 11.75 -61.40 9.10
N PRO A 319 13.07 -61.13 9.07
CA PRO A 319 13.73 -61.06 10.38
C PRO A 319 15.02 -60.23 10.50
N SER A 320 15.35 -59.94 11.76
CA SER A 320 16.71 -60.01 12.35
C SER A 320 17.79 -58.99 11.97
N ARG A 321 17.81 -57.95 12.82
CA ARG A 321 18.98 -57.32 13.47
C ARG A 321 20.37 -58.01 13.34
N GLY A 322 21.38 -57.18 13.10
CA GLY A 322 22.76 -57.33 13.60
C GLY A 322 23.49 -55.97 13.54
N GLY A 323 24.46 -55.62 14.40
CA GLY A 323 25.02 -56.38 15.52
C GLY A 323 26.54 -56.24 15.65
N GLY A 324 27.09 -55.02 15.78
CA GLY A 324 28.54 -54.80 15.89
C GLY A 324 28.90 -53.42 16.47
N ALA A 325 30.00 -53.31 17.21
CA ALA A 325 30.26 -52.15 18.07
C ALA A 325 31.75 -51.80 18.26
N ILE A 326 32.00 -50.50 18.52
CA ILE A 326 33.20 -49.89 19.13
C ILE A 326 34.53 -50.00 18.33
N GLY A 327 35.15 -48.84 18.05
CA GLY A 327 36.48 -48.75 17.44
C GLY A 327 37.02 -47.33 17.41
N GLY A 328 37.37 -46.76 18.57
CA GLY A 328 37.81 -45.36 18.66
C GLY A 328 39.29 -45.15 18.33
N ARG A 329 39.60 -44.13 17.51
CA ARG A 329 40.93 -43.50 17.46
C ARG A 329 40.80 -41.98 17.49
N ARG A 330 41.67 -41.33 18.26
CA ARG A 330 41.95 -39.90 18.14
C ARG A 330 42.98 -39.72 17.03
N ASN A 331 42.93 -38.61 16.29
CA ASN A 331 44.05 -37.67 16.23
C ASN A 331 43.69 -36.34 15.53
N GLU A 332 44.23 -35.27 16.13
CA GLU A 332 44.83 -34.10 15.48
C GLU A 332 44.06 -33.34 14.38
N ALA A 333 43.64 -32.11 14.74
CA ALA A 333 43.19 -31.12 13.77
C ALA A 333 44.41 -30.44 13.09
N PRO A 334 44.45 -30.33 11.74
CA PRO A 334 45.52 -29.63 11.05
C PRO A 334 45.48 -28.12 11.29
N ALA A 335 46.65 -27.49 11.27
CA ALA A 335 46.84 -26.10 11.69
C ALA A 335 46.24 -25.04 10.74
N LYS A 336 45.91 -23.87 11.29
CA LYS A 336 45.44 -22.70 10.55
C LYS A 336 46.60 -22.05 9.76
N SER A 337 46.82 -22.45 8.52
CA SER A 337 47.64 -21.71 7.55
C SER A 337 46.80 -20.72 6.72
N GLY A 338 47.39 -19.59 6.33
CA GLY A 338 46.68 -18.43 5.81
C GLY A 338 46.40 -18.43 4.30
N GLY A 339 45.41 -19.20 3.83
CA GLY A 339 44.95 -19.16 2.43
C GLY A 339 44.02 -17.97 2.12
N ARG A 340 44.57 -16.74 2.02
CA ARG A 340 43.76 -15.52 1.85
C ARG A 340 43.44 -15.12 0.40
N ASP A 341 43.51 -16.04 -0.56
CA ASP A 341 43.21 -15.74 -1.98
C ASP A 341 42.61 -16.93 -2.78
N ALA A 342 41.49 -17.47 -2.31
CA ALA A 342 40.82 -18.63 -2.94
C ALA A 342 39.28 -18.50 -3.02
N ARG A 343 38.74 -17.27 -3.11
CA ARG A 343 37.28 -17.01 -3.21
C ARG A 343 36.89 -16.01 -4.30
N ARG A 344 37.41 -16.23 -5.50
CA ARG A 344 36.80 -15.82 -6.78
C ARG A 344 36.57 -17.09 -7.60
N GLY A 345 35.34 -17.36 -8.05
CA GLY A 345 35.08 -18.45 -9.01
C GLY A 345 33.81 -19.28 -8.80
N ALA A 346 33.23 -19.30 -7.59
CA ALA A 346 31.94 -19.95 -7.38
C ALA A 346 30.81 -19.09 -7.99
N THR A 347 30.36 -19.45 -9.19
CA THR A 347 29.07 -19.01 -9.73
C THR A 347 27.95 -19.72 -8.98
N ASP A 348 26.84 -19.03 -8.73
CA ASP A 348 25.62 -19.68 -8.26
C ASP A 348 25.20 -20.80 -9.26
N PRO A 349 24.65 -21.94 -8.78
CA PRO A 349 24.26 -23.04 -9.66
C PRO A 349 23.19 -22.60 -10.66
N PRO A 350 23.12 -23.22 -11.86
CA PRO A 350 22.03 -22.95 -12.79
C PRO A 350 20.67 -23.27 -12.14
N VAL A 351 19.64 -22.55 -12.59
CA VAL A 351 18.23 -22.82 -12.29
C VAL A 351 17.59 -23.42 -13.54
N ASP A 352 16.70 -24.40 -13.38
CA ASP A 352 15.96 -25.00 -14.50
C ASP A 352 14.54 -24.47 -14.62
N VAL A 353 13.87 -24.22 -13.48
CA VAL A 353 12.50 -23.73 -13.44
C VAL A 353 12.35 -22.55 -12.46
N TYR A 354 11.65 -21.51 -12.90
CA TYR A 354 11.14 -20.46 -12.03
C TYR A 354 9.69 -20.75 -11.65
N ALA A 355 9.42 -20.88 -10.35
CA ALA A 355 8.06 -20.99 -9.82
C ALA A 355 7.56 -19.60 -9.42
N VAL A 356 6.83 -18.94 -10.32
CA VAL A 356 6.34 -17.57 -10.11
C VAL A 356 5.08 -17.61 -9.25
N LEU A 357 5.07 -16.89 -8.13
CA LEU A 357 4.06 -16.96 -7.08
C LEU A 357 3.73 -15.55 -6.54
N ASP A 358 2.44 -15.26 -6.34
CA ASP A 358 1.90 -14.06 -5.70
C ASP A 358 0.61 -14.48 -4.95
N PHE A 359 0.48 -14.19 -3.66
CA PHE A 359 -0.68 -14.61 -2.85
C PHE A 359 -1.75 -13.53 -2.75
N GLU A 360 -3.02 -13.88 -2.98
CA GLU A 360 -4.13 -13.06 -2.49
C GLU A 360 -4.54 -13.51 -1.08
N ALA A 361 -4.89 -12.55 -0.22
CA ALA A 361 -5.25 -12.79 1.17
C ALA A 361 -6.45 -11.94 1.65
N THR A 362 -7.12 -12.41 2.70
CA THR A 362 -8.15 -11.64 3.42
C THR A 362 -7.55 -10.33 3.94
N CYS A 363 -8.24 -9.22 3.68
CA CYS A 363 -7.76 -7.88 4.02
C CYS A 363 -8.90 -6.87 4.22
N GLU A 364 -8.55 -5.67 4.67
CA GLU A 364 -9.44 -4.51 4.83
C GLU A 364 -8.66 -3.22 4.54
N ASP A 365 -9.35 -2.13 4.20
CA ASP A 365 -8.72 -0.82 4.08
C ASP A 365 -8.20 -0.38 5.46
N GLU A 366 -6.87 -0.21 5.61
CA GLU A 366 -6.20 0.29 6.83
C GLU A 366 -6.84 1.57 7.42
N LYS A 367 -7.60 2.32 6.62
CA LYS A 367 -8.32 3.53 7.04
C LYS A 367 -9.66 3.24 7.74
N ILE A 368 -10.30 2.11 7.46
CA ILE A 368 -11.56 1.64 8.07
C ILE A 368 -11.29 1.06 9.45
N ASP A 369 -10.39 0.08 9.52
CA ASP A 369 -10.08 -0.65 10.75
C ASP A 369 -9.04 0.10 11.61
N GLY A 370 -8.09 0.80 11.00
CA GLY A 370 -6.90 1.36 11.63
C GLY A 370 -5.74 0.36 11.76
N GLY A 371 -5.59 -0.58 10.83
CA GLY A 371 -4.50 -1.57 10.80
C GLY A 371 -4.60 -2.65 11.89
N ARG A 372 -5.79 -3.22 12.08
CA ARG A 372 -6.15 -4.22 13.10
C ARG A 372 -6.95 -5.41 12.57
N PHE A 373 -7.17 -5.54 11.26
CA PHE A 373 -7.93 -6.63 10.63
C PHE A 373 -7.35 -8.01 10.90
N GLY A 374 -6.02 -8.12 11.05
CA GLY A 374 -5.32 -9.41 11.10
C GLY A 374 -5.76 -10.35 12.24
N PRO A 375 -5.62 -11.67 12.06
CA PRO A 375 -4.74 -12.31 11.06
C PRO A 375 -5.31 -12.34 9.65
N MET A 376 -4.48 -11.98 8.67
CA MET A 376 -4.79 -12.24 7.25
C MET A 376 -4.66 -13.75 6.98
N GLU A 377 -5.43 -14.24 6.02
CA GLU A 377 -5.43 -15.64 5.56
C GLU A 377 -5.31 -15.69 4.04
N VAL A 378 -4.57 -16.65 3.49
CA VAL A 378 -4.49 -16.88 2.03
C VAL A 378 -5.87 -17.26 1.50
N ILE A 379 -6.27 -16.67 0.36
CA ILE A 379 -7.54 -16.98 -0.34
C ILE A 379 -7.34 -17.35 -1.82
N GLU A 380 -6.22 -17.00 -2.43
CA GLU A 380 -5.78 -17.55 -3.73
C GLU A 380 -4.34 -18.04 -3.60
N PHE A 381 -4.08 -19.27 -4.03
CA PHE A 381 -2.74 -19.85 -4.14
C PHE A 381 -2.47 -20.24 -5.61
N PRO A 382 -1.88 -19.33 -6.40
CA PRO A 382 -1.47 -19.59 -7.77
C PRO A 382 0.04 -19.84 -7.89
N THR A 383 0.46 -20.51 -8.95
CA THR A 383 1.87 -20.58 -9.35
C THR A 383 1.98 -20.81 -10.86
N VAL A 384 2.84 -20.04 -11.53
CA VAL A 384 3.18 -20.23 -12.95
C VAL A 384 4.61 -20.77 -13.04
N LEU A 385 4.80 -21.93 -13.68
CA LEU A 385 6.12 -22.50 -13.91
C LEU A 385 6.69 -21.98 -15.24
N LEU A 386 7.92 -21.49 -15.20
CA LEU A 386 8.62 -20.90 -16.32
C LEU A 386 9.98 -21.59 -16.49
N ASP A 387 10.20 -22.20 -17.65
CA ASP A 387 11.48 -22.81 -18.02
C ASP A 387 12.58 -21.74 -18.11
N ALA A 388 13.64 -21.90 -17.32
CA ALA A 388 14.68 -20.89 -17.13
C ALA A 388 15.68 -20.78 -18.30
N HIS A 389 15.64 -21.74 -19.23
CA HIS A 389 16.55 -21.85 -20.37
C HIS A 389 15.93 -21.29 -21.67
N SER A 390 14.72 -21.75 -22.00
CA SER A 390 13.94 -21.36 -23.17
C SER A 390 13.00 -20.19 -22.94
N LEU A 391 12.74 -19.83 -21.67
CA LEU A 391 11.85 -18.74 -21.25
C LEU A 391 10.41 -18.90 -21.76
N LYS A 392 9.90 -20.15 -21.69
CA LYS A 392 8.51 -20.54 -21.97
C LYS A 392 7.80 -20.93 -20.68
N VAL A 393 6.50 -20.61 -20.58
CA VAL A 393 5.63 -21.19 -19.54
C VAL A 393 5.55 -22.70 -19.78
N LEU A 394 5.73 -23.46 -18.71
CA LEU A 394 5.63 -24.93 -18.68
C LEU A 394 4.24 -25.38 -18.23
N ASP A 395 3.72 -24.75 -17.18
CA ASP A 395 2.54 -25.21 -16.46
C ASP A 395 1.96 -24.08 -15.59
N GLU A 396 0.69 -24.18 -15.22
CA GLU A 396 0.02 -23.24 -14.32
C GLU A 396 -0.79 -23.98 -13.25
N PHE A 397 -0.75 -23.45 -12.03
CA PHE A 397 -1.54 -23.90 -10.89
C PHE A 397 -2.36 -22.75 -10.33
N ARG A 398 -3.59 -23.07 -9.90
CA ARG A 398 -4.45 -22.17 -9.15
C ARG A 398 -5.37 -22.99 -8.26
N VAL A 399 -5.42 -22.66 -6.97
CA VAL A 399 -6.47 -23.12 -6.08
C VAL A 399 -6.96 -21.95 -5.21
N TYR A 400 -8.26 -21.88 -4.97
CA TYR A 400 -8.84 -20.93 -4.01
C TYR A 400 -8.92 -21.57 -2.63
N VAL A 401 -8.60 -20.78 -1.62
CA VAL A 401 -8.48 -21.22 -0.23
C VAL A 401 -9.61 -20.61 0.58
N ARG A 402 -10.29 -21.43 1.39
CA ARG A 402 -11.35 -20.99 2.28
C ARG A 402 -10.76 -20.49 3.61
N PRO A 403 -10.91 -19.19 3.95
CA PRO A 403 -10.46 -18.66 5.22
C PRO A 403 -11.30 -19.17 6.41
N VAL A 404 -10.69 -19.27 7.59
CA VAL A 404 -11.29 -19.88 8.80
C VAL A 404 -11.38 -18.87 9.95
N ARG A 405 -10.47 -17.91 10.04
CA ARG A 405 -10.53 -16.78 10.99
C ARG A 405 -11.44 -15.67 10.47
N HIS A 406 -11.39 -15.40 9.16
CA HIS A 406 -12.19 -14.40 8.47
C HIS A 406 -12.95 -15.04 7.29
N PRO A 407 -13.90 -15.97 7.54
CA PRO A 407 -14.59 -16.72 6.49
C PRO A 407 -15.40 -15.84 5.54
N VAL A 408 -15.90 -14.69 6.01
CA VAL A 408 -16.58 -13.69 5.18
C VAL A 408 -15.57 -12.63 4.73
N LEU A 409 -15.40 -12.47 3.42
CA LEU A 409 -14.54 -11.46 2.81
C LEU A 409 -15.11 -10.06 3.07
N THR A 410 -14.22 -9.08 3.27
CA THR A 410 -14.65 -7.69 3.34
C THR A 410 -14.99 -7.17 1.94
N PRO A 411 -15.90 -6.16 1.81
CA PRO A 411 -16.12 -5.50 0.54
C PRO A 411 -14.86 -4.84 -0.04
N PHE A 412 -13.88 -4.49 0.80
CA PHE A 412 -12.57 -4.05 0.32
C PHE A 412 -11.77 -5.20 -0.28
N CYS A 413 -11.73 -6.37 0.36
CA CYS A 413 -11.04 -7.55 -0.13
C CYS A 413 -11.58 -7.98 -1.50
N THR A 414 -12.89 -8.25 -1.63
CA THR A 414 -13.49 -8.60 -2.93
C THR A 414 -13.33 -7.49 -3.97
N SER A 415 -13.43 -6.21 -3.59
CA SER A 415 -13.16 -5.10 -4.54
C SER A 415 -11.69 -5.00 -4.96
N LEU A 416 -10.75 -5.37 -4.09
CA LEU A 416 -9.32 -5.36 -4.36
C LEU A 416 -8.94 -6.56 -5.23
N THR A 417 -9.29 -7.77 -4.81
CA THR A 417 -8.84 -9.04 -5.41
C THR A 417 -9.73 -9.54 -6.55
N GLY A 418 -10.99 -9.09 -6.60
CA GLY A 418 -11.99 -9.63 -7.52
C GLY A 418 -12.49 -11.03 -7.13
N ILE A 419 -12.07 -11.57 -5.98
CA ILE A 419 -12.50 -12.88 -5.48
C ILE A 419 -13.84 -12.71 -4.77
N GLU A 420 -14.88 -13.38 -5.30
CA GLU A 420 -16.22 -13.39 -4.72
C GLU A 420 -16.31 -14.32 -3.50
N GLN A 421 -17.27 -14.06 -2.61
CA GLN A 421 -17.53 -14.91 -1.44
C GLN A 421 -17.79 -16.37 -1.81
N SER A 422 -18.61 -16.58 -2.85
CA SER A 422 -18.90 -17.87 -3.49
C SER A 422 -17.64 -18.68 -3.84
N THR A 423 -16.57 -17.98 -4.24
CA THR A 423 -15.31 -18.57 -4.69
C THR A 423 -14.48 -19.10 -3.53
N VAL A 424 -14.49 -18.42 -2.37
CA VAL A 424 -13.82 -18.91 -1.16
C VAL A 424 -14.67 -19.88 -0.36
N ASP A 425 -16.00 -19.78 -0.40
CA ASP A 425 -16.92 -20.74 0.24
C ASP A 425 -16.76 -22.16 -0.33
N GLY A 426 -16.59 -22.25 -1.66
CA GLY A 426 -16.23 -23.46 -2.40
C GLY A 426 -14.73 -23.78 -2.43
N GLY A 427 -13.89 -22.97 -1.78
CA GLY A 427 -12.44 -23.18 -1.69
C GLY A 427 -12.05 -24.32 -0.73
N VAL A 428 -10.84 -24.84 -0.90
CA VAL A 428 -10.28 -25.88 -0.01
C VAL A 428 -9.62 -25.25 1.23
N LEU A 429 -9.37 -26.04 2.28
CA LEU A 429 -8.56 -25.56 3.41
C LEU A 429 -7.09 -25.41 2.99
N PHE A 430 -6.32 -24.53 3.66
CA PHE A 430 -4.95 -24.25 3.25
C PHE A 430 -4.02 -25.47 3.27
N GLU A 431 -4.25 -26.43 4.17
CA GLU A 431 -3.50 -27.70 4.23
C GLU A 431 -3.67 -28.53 2.95
N GLU A 432 -4.90 -28.55 2.41
CA GLU A 432 -5.23 -29.22 1.15
C GLU A 432 -4.65 -28.44 -0.04
N ALA A 433 -4.77 -27.10 -0.07
CA ALA A 433 -4.15 -26.26 -1.08
C ALA A 433 -2.61 -26.44 -1.14
N LEU A 434 -1.95 -26.54 0.01
CA LEU A 434 -0.51 -26.78 0.13
C LEU A 434 -0.14 -28.20 -0.32
N SER A 435 -1.01 -29.18 -0.09
CA SER A 435 -0.84 -30.56 -0.56
C SER A 435 -0.96 -30.66 -2.08
N GLN A 436 -1.99 -30.02 -2.66
CA GLN A 436 -2.19 -29.92 -4.11
C GLN A 436 -1.05 -29.15 -4.79
N HIS A 437 -0.55 -28.06 -4.20
CA HIS A 437 0.61 -27.33 -4.70
C HIS A 437 1.90 -28.18 -4.65
N THR A 438 2.08 -28.95 -3.56
CA THR A 438 3.21 -29.88 -3.44
C THR A 438 3.17 -30.97 -4.51
N GLU A 439 1.99 -31.49 -4.87
CA GLU A 439 1.82 -32.42 -5.99
C GLU A 439 2.05 -31.75 -7.35
N PHE A 440 1.59 -30.51 -7.53
CA PHE A 440 1.85 -29.72 -8.75
C PHE A 440 3.37 -29.54 -9.01
N LEU A 441 4.16 -29.29 -7.96
CA LEU A 441 5.62 -29.27 -8.06
C LEU A 441 6.19 -30.68 -8.31
N ARG A 442 5.67 -31.72 -7.64
CA ARG A 442 6.12 -33.11 -7.77
C ARG A 442 5.99 -33.62 -9.20
N ARG A 443 4.82 -33.43 -9.84
CA ARG A 443 4.53 -33.83 -11.22
C ARG A 443 5.33 -33.05 -12.27
N ASN A 444 5.97 -31.94 -11.88
CA ASN A 444 6.85 -31.13 -12.72
C ASN A 444 8.35 -31.35 -12.44
N SER A 445 8.71 -32.33 -11.59
CA SER A 445 10.08 -32.60 -11.12
C SER A 445 10.74 -31.44 -10.36
N CYS A 446 9.95 -30.58 -9.71
CA CYS A 446 10.41 -29.31 -9.11
C CYS A 446 10.55 -29.31 -7.57
N LEU A 447 10.32 -30.42 -6.87
CA LEU A 447 10.60 -30.51 -5.43
C LEU A 447 12.10 -30.71 -5.14
N PRO A 448 12.61 -30.31 -3.96
CA PRO A 448 14.00 -30.53 -3.58
C PRO A 448 14.41 -32.00 -3.68
N GLY A 449 15.49 -32.26 -4.43
CA GLY A 449 16.00 -33.61 -4.69
C GLY A 449 15.40 -34.33 -5.91
N GLN A 450 14.46 -33.70 -6.63
CA GLN A 450 14.07 -34.14 -7.98
C GLN A 450 15.02 -33.60 -9.05
N GLU A 451 14.77 -34.00 -10.30
CA GLU A 451 15.58 -33.72 -11.50
C GLU A 451 15.83 -32.23 -11.77
N ARG A 452 14.84 -31.34 -11.55
CA ARG A 452 14.92 -29.93 -11.96
C ARG A 452 15.15 -29.02 -10.76
N SER A 453 16.16 -28.17 -10.85
CA SER A 453 16.37 -27.11 -9.87
C SER A 453 15.28 -26.02 -10.01
N CYS A 454 14.51 -25.80 -8.93
CA CYS A 454 13.39 -24.87 -8.92
C CYS A 454 13.65 -23.69 -7.97
N LEU A 455 13.40 -22.47 -8.44
CA LEU A 455 13.52 -21.22 -7.67
C LEU A 455 12.20 -20.45 -7.68
N PHE A 456 11.67 -20.12 -6.50
CA PHE A 456 10.48 -19.26 -6.41
C PHE A 456 10.79 -17.83 -6.85
N VAL A 457 9.84 -17.18 -7.51
CA VAL A 457 9.94 -15.78 -7.95
C VAL A 457 8.69 -15.02 -7.52
N THR A 458 8.85 -13.95 -6.76
CA THR A 458 7.74 -13.25 -6.08
C THR A 458 7.75 -11.74 -6.32
N CYS A 459 6.58 -11.09 -6.22
CA CYS A 459 6.43 -9.65 -6.37
C CYS A 459 6.88 -8.84 -5.14
N GLY A 460 7.94 -9.27 -4.47
CA GLY A 460 8.36 -8.69 -3.20
C GLY A 460 8.94 -9.75 -2.29
N ASN A 461 8.90 -9.47 -0.98
CA ASN A 461 9.22 -10.44 0.05
C ASN A 461 7.98 -10.85 0.86
N TRP A 462 6.82 -10.23 0.65
CA TRP A 462 5.67 -10.39 1.54
C TRP A 462 5.13 -11.83 1.53
N ASP A 463 5.05 -12.44 0.35
CA ASP A 463 4.51 -13.79 0.12
C ASP A 463 5.21 -14.84 0.99
N LEU A 464 6.53 -14.97 0.84
CA LEU A 464 7.30 -16.06 1.45
C LEU A 464 8.01 -15.65 2.76
N LYS A 465 8.17 -14.34 3.03
CA LYS A 465 8.67 -13.86 4.34
C LYS A 465 7.56 -13.60 5.36
N THR A 466 6.32 -13.36 4.92
CA THR A 466 5.25 -12.87 5.80
C THR A 466 3.97 -13.67 5.67
N MET A 467 3.43 -13.86 4.47
CA MET A 467 2.12 -14.50 4.30
C MET A 467 2.19 -16.01 4.53
N MET A 468 3.09 -16.74 3.87
CA MET A 468 3.30 -18.18 4.07
C MET A 468 3.63 -18.53 5.54
N PRO A 469 4.61 -17.87 6.22
CA PRO A 469 4.87 -18.14 7.63
C PRO A 469 3.71 -17.77 8.57
N ALA A 470 2.91 -16.74 8.25
CA ALA A 470 1.73 -16.41 9.03
C ALA A 470 0.63 -17.47 8.84
N GLN A 471 0.36 -17.88 7.60
CA GLN A 471 -0.65 -18.88 7.26
C GLN A 471 -0.33 -20.24 7.88
N CYS A 472 0.89 -20.76 7.70
CA CYS A 472 1.35 -21.99 8.34
C CYS A 472 1.17 -21.94 9.87
N LYS A 473 1.43 -20.78 10.50
CA LYS A 473 1.21 -20.60 11.95
C LYS A 473 -0.28 -20.60 12.36
N LEU A 474 -1.22 -20.23 11.48
CA LEU A 474 -2.66 -20.26 11.79
C LEU A 474 -3.24 -21.69 11.84
N ILE A 475 -2.55 -22.65 11.21
CA ILE A 475 -2.88 -24.08 11.15
C ILE A 475 -1.88 -24.96 11.94
N ASP A 476 -0.98 -24.34 12.72
CA ASP A 476 0.10 -24.99 13.48
C ASP A 476 1.06 -25.91 12.67
N ALA A 477 1.23 -25.60 11.38
CA ALA A 477 2.08 -26.35 10.46
C ALA A 477 3.48 -25.70 10.28
N PRO A 478 4.53 -26.47 9.97
CA PRO A 478 5.82 -25.92 9.55
C PRO A 478 5.77 -25.39 8.10
N VAL A 479 6.53 -24.33 7.81
CA VAL A 479 6.72 -23.85 6.42
C VAL A 479 7.57 -24.87 5.63
N PRO A 480 7.10 -25.41 4.50
CA PRO A 480 7.88 -26.38 3.72
C PRO A 480 9.22 -25.81 3.24
N PRO A 481 10.34 -26.56 3.34
CA PRO A 481 11.68 -26.00 3.12
C PRO A 481 11.94 -25.30 1.77
N HIS A 482 11.24 -25.68 0.70
CA HIS A 482 11.40 -25.07 -0.61
C HIS A 482 10.91 -23.61 -0.69
N PHE A 483 9.97 -23.19 0.17
CA PHE A 483 9.55 -21.79 0.26
C PHE A 483 10.57 -20.89 0.98
N ASN A 484 11.55 -21.47 1.67
CA ASN A 484 12.59 -20.73 2.37
C ASN A 484 13.72 -20.23 1.45
N SER A 485 13.49 -20.11 0.13
CA SER A 485 14.41 -19.45 -0.83
C SER A 485 13.68 -18.95 -2.08
N TRP A 486 13.89 -17.69 -2.45
CA TRP A 486 13.22 -17.03 -3.57
C TRP A 486 14.00 -15.86 -4.18
N ALA A 487 13.64 -15.48 -5.40
CA ALA A 487 14.02 -14.23 -6.05
C ALA A 487 12.87 -13.22 -5.99
N ASN A 488 13.06 -12.15 -5.22
CA ASN A 488 12.18 -11.00 -5.23
C ASN A 488 12.44 -10.21 -6.52
N ILE A 489 11.48 -10.25 -7.45
CA ILE A 489 11.65 -9.69 -8.79
C ILE A 489 11.91 -8.18 -8.77
N LYS A 490 11.43 -7.47 -7.74
CA LYS A 490 11.66 -6.02 -7.55
C LYS A 490 13.11 -5.69 -7.23
N GLU A 491 13.87 -6.66 -6.72
CA GLU A 491 15.31 -6.51 -6.50
C GLU A 491 16.08 -6.78 -7.79
N VAL A 492 15.73 -7.86 -8.52
CA VAL A 492 16.29 -8.22 -9.83
C VAL A 492 16.10 -7.09 -10.85
N PHE A 493 14.86 -6.61 -11.01
CA PHE A 493 14.50 -5.49 -11.89
C PHE A 493 15.34 -4.25 -11.59
N ARG A 494 15.39 -3.87 -10.31
CA ARG A 494 16.15 -2.70 -9.83
C ARG A 494 17.65 -2.84 -10.11
N ASP A 495 18.22 -4.02 -9.88
CA ASP A 495 19.64 -4.30 -10.11
C ASP A 495 20.03 -4.28 -11.60
N GLU A 496 19.12 -4.68 -12.49
CA GLU A 496 19.35 -4.62 -13.94
C GLU A 496 19.14 -3.21 -14.49
N MET A 497 18.13 -2.48 -14.01
CA MET A 497 17.93 -1.07 -14.36
C MET A 497 19.04 -0.17 -13.82
N TYR A 498 19.69 -0.51 -12.70
CA TYR A 498 20.93 0.13 -12.26
C TYR A 498 22.14 -0.23 -13.14
N ARG A 499 22.24 -1.47 -13.65
CA ARG A 499 23.31 -1.87 -14.59
C ARG A 499 23.21 -1.11 -15.91
N ALA A 500 22.01 -1.04 -16.50
CA ALA A 500 21.75 -0.31 -17.73
C ALA A 500 22.06 1.20 -17.61
N ASN A 501 21.84 1.81 -16.44
CA ASN A 501 22.10 3.23 -16.20
C ASN A 501 23.56 3.58 -15.87
N ARG A 502 24.53 2.64 -15.94
CA ARG A 502 25.94 2.95 -15.65
C ARG A 502 26.52 4.04 -16.57
N GLN A 503 26.06 4.13 -17.81
CA GLN A 503 26.46 5.16 -18.78
C GLN A 503 26.12 6.60 -18.35
N SER A 504 25.12 6.80 -17.47
CA SER A 504 24.58 8.14 -17.16
C SER A 504 25.00 8.71 -15.80
N GLN A 505 25.73 7.94 -14.99
CA GLN A 505 26.07 8.19 -13.57
C GLN A 505 24.88 8.51 -12.62
N ARG A 506 23.63 8.60 -13.11
CA ARG A 506 22.46 8.99 -12.32
C ARG A 506 21.79 7.75 -11.72
N ARG A 507 22.03 7.50 -10.42
CA ARG A 507 21.19 6.59 -9.63
C ARG A 507 19.74 7.12 -9.62
N PRO A 508 18.72 6.40 -10.10
CA PRO A 508 17.32 6.81 -9.92
C PRO A 508 16.99 7.02 -8.43
N ARG A 509 16.75 8.29 -8.05
CA ARG A 509 16.54 8.72 -6.66
C ARG A 509 15.14 8.35 -6.14
N GLY A 510 14.98 7.16 -5.56
CA GLY A 510 13.90 6.85 -4.60
C GLY A 510 12.47 7.15 -5.08
N GLY A 511 12.14 6.71 -6.30
CA GLY A 511 10.77 6.68 -6.84
C GLY A 511 10.09 5.32 -6.61
N LYS A 512 8.77 5.24 -6.83
CA LYS A 512 7.96 4.01 -6.76
C LYS A 512 8.20 3.07 -7.97
N LEU A 513 9.44 2.67 -8.22
CA LEU A 513 9.78 1.65 -9.22
C LEU A 513 9.69 0.25 -8.57
N SER A 514 8.55 -0.03 -7.93
CA SER A 514 8.44 -1.07 -6.89
C SER A 514 7.04 -1.70 -6.73
N ASP A 515 6.15 -1.49 -7.69
CA ASP A 515 4.91 -2.26 -7.88
C ASP A 515 4.95 -2.90 -9.28
N MET A 516 4.10 -3.92 -9.51
CA MET A 516 4.12 -4.70 -10.75
C MET A 516 3.80 -3.83 -11.99
N PRO A 517 2.76 -2.96 -11.97
CA PRO A 517 2.48 -2.08 -13.10
C PRO A 517 3.63 -1.13 -13.46
N ALA A 518 4.35 -0.56 -12.49
CA ALA A 518 5.51 0.27 -12.76
C ALA A 518 6.68 -0.51 -13.39
N MET A 519 6.86 -1.79 -13.02
CA MET A 519 7.88 -2.66 -13.62
C MET A 519 7.52 -3.06 -15.06
N LEU A 520 6.26 -3.40 -15.33
CA LEU A 520 5.77 -3.66 -16.70
C LEU A 520 5.99 -2.43 -17.61
N SER A 521 5.50 -1.27 -17.18
CA SER A 521 5.61 -0.01 -17.92
C SER A 521 7.06 0.33 -18.25
N ALA A 522 7.97 0.21 -17.27
CA ALA A 522 9.41 0.46 -17.46
C ALA A 522 10.14 -0.59 -18.32
N LEU A 523 9.51 -1.73 -18.62
CA LEU A 523 10.02 -2.77 -19.52
C LEU A 523 9.36 -2.74 -20.92
N GLY A 524 8.41 -1.84 -21.15
CA GLY A 524 7.64 -1.76 -22.39
C GLY A 524 6.52 -2.80 -22.50
N LEU A 525 6.04 -3.32 -21.36
CA LEU A 525 4.98 -4.32 -21.28
C LEU A 525 3.66 -3.67 -20.84
N VAL A 526 2.55 -4.16 -21.39
CA VAL A 526 1.18 -3.83 -20.93
C VAL A 526 0.75 -4.86 -19.89
N LEU A 527 -0.08 -4.46 -18.92
CA LEU A 527 -0.68 -5.37 -17.94
C LEU A 527 -1.77 -6.21 -18.63
N GLU A 528 -1.66 -7.53 -18.52
CA GLU A 528 -2.64 -8.48 -19.05
C GLU A 528 -3.47 -9.05 -17.88
N GLY A 529 -4.76 -9.29 -18.10
CA GLY A 529 -5.65 -9.79 -17.04
C GLY A 529 -5.99 -8.73 -15.97
N ARG A 530 -6.28 -9.18 -14.75
CA ARG A 530 -6.70 -8.34 -13.62
C ARG A 530 -5.59 -8.22 -12.57
N HIS A 531 -5.07 -7.00 -12.36
CA HIS A 531 -4.16 -6.68 -11.25
C HIS A 531 -4.82 -7.00 -9.90
N HIS A 532 -4.08 -7.60 -8.96
CA HIS A 532 -4.60 -8.25 -7.77
C HIS A 532 -5.55 -9.42 -8.08
N SER A 533 -5.27 -10.21 -9.11
CA SER A 533 -5.75 -11.59 -9.17
C SER A 533 -4.52 -12.46 -9.31
N GLY A 534 -4.27 -13.33 -8.34
CA GLY A 534 -2.92 -13.87 -8.11
C GLY A 534 -2.36 -14.61 -9.32
N LEU A 535 -3.19 -15.36 -10.06
CA LEU A 535 -2.75 -16.02 -11.31
C LEU A 535 -2.37 -15.03 -12.42
N ASP A 536 -3.11 -13.94 -12.61
CA ASP A 536 -2.78 -12.92 -13.61
C ASP A 536 -1.56 -12.10 -13.20
N ASP A 537 -1.40 -11.80 -11.91
CA ASP A 537 -0.18 -11.16 -11.40
C ASP A 537 1.03 -12.11 -11.54
N CYS A 538 0.90 -13.41 -11.28
CA CYS A 538 1.92 -14.42 -11.59
C CYS A 538 2.31 -14.42 -13.07
N ARG A 539 1.34 -14.38 -14.00
CA ARG A 539 1.61 -14.28 -15.45
C ARG A 539 2.36 -12.99 -15.81
N ASN A 540 1.97 -11.86 -15.22
CA ASN A 540 2.67 -10.59 -15.44
C ASN A 540 4.10 -10.59 -14.85
N ILE A 541 4.32 -11.21 -13.69
CA ILE A 541 5.66 -11.38 -13.10
C ILE A 541 6.51 -12.33 -13.93
N ALA A 542 5.94 -13.39 -14.50
CA ALA A 542 6.62 -14.25 -15.46
C ALA A 542 7.05 -13.45 -16.70
N ARG A 543 6.18 -12.60 -17.27
CA ARG A 543 6.51 -11.69 -18.38
C ARG A 543 7.64 -10.71 -18.01
N ILE A 544 7.66 -10.18 -16.79
CA ILE A 544 8.77 -9.37 -16.25
C ILE A 544 10.07 -10.20 -16.16
N ALA A 545 10.02 -11.42 -15.60
CA ALA A 545 11.17 -12.31 -15.45
C ALA A 545 11.78 -12.68 -16.81
N ILE A 546 10.95 -13.09 -17.77
CA ILE A 546 11.35 -13.37 -19.16
C ILE A 546 12.09 -12.17 -19.77
N GLN A 547 11.53 -10.96 -19.63
CA GLN A 547 12.11 -9.76 -20.21
C GLN A 547 13.41 -9.33 -19.50
N LEU A 548 13.54 -9.58 -18.20
CA LEU A 548 14.80 -9.37 -17.46
C LEU A 548 15.88 -10.38 -17.86
N CYS A 549 15.56 -11.67 -18.00
CA CYS A 549 16.48 -12.68 -18.52
C CYS A 549 16.97 -12.32 -19.93
N ARG A 550 16.06 -11.96 -20.84
CA ARG A 550 16.38 -11.55 -22.23
C ARG A 550 17.30 -10.33 -22.30
N ARG A 551 17.03 -9.29 -21.49
CA ARG A 551 17.84 -8.06 -21.46
C ARG A 551 19.21 -8.28 -20.81
N SER A 552 19.26 -9.04 -19.72
CA SER A 552 20.47 -9.25 -18.91
C SER A 552 21.42 -10.33 -19.45
N ARG A 553 20.90 -11.22 -20.33
CA ARG A 553 21.51 -12.47 -20.80
C ARG A 553 22.03 -13.36 -19.65
N ARG A 554 21.31 -13.36 -18.53
CA ARG A 554 21.63 -14.08 -17.30
C ARG A 554 20.36 -14.69 -16.71
N GLN A 555 20.51 -15.83 -16.05
CA GLN A 555 19.46 -16.40 -15.21
C GLN A 555 19.23 -15.53 -13.96
N ILE A 556 17.99 -15.52 -13.50
CA ILE A 556 17.61 -15.01 -12.17
C ILE A 556 18.13 -15.97 -11.10
N GLN A 557 18.64 -15.39 -10.01
CA GLN A 557 19.20 -16.10 -8.86
C GLN A 557 18.53 -15.63 -7.56
N ALA A 558 18.57 -16.46 -6.52
CA ALA A 558 17.89 -16.20 -5.26
C ALA A 558 18.38 -14.90 -4.59
N THR A 559 17.44 -14.05 -4.19
CA THR A 559 17.74 -12.77 -3.53
C THR A 559 17.55 -12.86 -2.01
N ALA A 560 16.68 -13.74 -1.55
CA ALA A 560 16.36 -13.95 -0.13
C ALA A 560 16.00 -15.42 0.15
N PRO A 561 16.35 -15.97 1.33
CA PRO A 561 17.32 -15.43 2.29
C PRO A 561 18.73 -15.66 1.74
N ARG A 562 19.59 -14.64 1.82
CA ARG A 562 21.01 -14.83 1.54
C ARG A 562 21.63 -15.69 2.64
N ASN A 563 21.87 -16.96 2.31
CA ASN A 563 22.76 -17.95 2.92
C ASN A 563 23.05 -17.77 4.44
N ALA A 564 22.53 -18.71 5.24
CA ALA A 564 22.52 -18.64 6.72
C ALA A 564 23.91 -18.52 7.40
N ALA A 565 25.01 -18.68 6.66
CA ALA A 565 26.38 -18.36 7.07
C ALA A 565 26.56 -16.92 7.61
N ALA A 566 25.60 -16.01 7.40
CA ALA A 566 25.60 -14.65 7.94
C ALA A 566 25.09 -14.52 9.41
N GLY A 567 24.78 -15.64 10.09
CA GLY A 567 24.70 -15.69 11.55
C GLY A 567 23.57 -14.91 12.24
N ARG A 568 22.52 -14.53 11.51
CA ARG A 568 21.30 -13.91 12.07
C ARG A 568 20.11 -14.85 11.88
N ARG A 569 19.51 -15.28 13.00
CA ARG A 569 18.17 -15.87 13.02
C ARG A 569 17.13 -14.86 12.51
N TRP A 570 16.02 -15.39 12.02
CA TRP A 570 14.80 -14.66 11.71
C TRP A 570 14.22 -13.99 12.96
#